data_AF-A0A1F6HBW5-F1
#
_entry.id   AF-A0A1F6HBW5-F1
#
_cell.length_a   1.000
_cell.length_b   1.000
_cell.length_c   1.000
_cell.angle_alpha   90.00
_cell.angle_beta   90.00
_cell.angle_gamma   90.00
#
_symmetry.space_group_name_H-M   'P 1'
#
loop_
_entity.id
_entity.type
_entity.pdbx_description
1 polymer ?
#
loop_
_entity_poly.entity_id
_entity_poly.type
_entity_poly.pdbx_seq_one_letter_code
_entity_poly.pdbx_strand_id
1 'polypeptide(L)'
;MTEHQIFQRSKARIYYLSPAKEWKAEDKCLNCGKQKKDWLKGRRHYWSCCSIICTEQSIRYVFTWDTLRERCFRRDNFCCVICGIKGVKSLIADHILAIALGGIEEDINNLQTLCGSCNKIKTKADMAKIAEKRKIVKNGANLFDYP
;
A
#
# COMPACT_ATOMS: atom_id res chain seq x y z
N MET A 1 -26.22 32.43 -4.20
CA MET A 1 -25.67 31.99 -5.51
C MET A 1 -24.21 32.41 -5.54
N THR A 2 -23.18 31.57 -5.50
CA THR A 2 -23.02 30.12 -5.46
C THR A 2 -21.71 29.88 -4.72
N GLU A 3 -21.74 29.22 -3.57
CA GLU A 3 -20.54 28.75 -2.89
C GLU A 3 -19.81 27.78 -3.83
N HIS A 4 -18.62 28.18 -4.26
CA HIS A 4 -17.66 27.26 -4.85
C HIS A 4 -17.25 26.29 -3.74
N GLN A 5 -18.02 25.20 -3.60
CA GLN A 5 -17.57 24.00 -2.93
C GLN A 5 -16.34 23.50 -3.70
N ILE A 6 -15.17 23.87 -3.21
CA ILE A 6 -13.90 23.27 -3.60
C ILE A 6 -14.06 21.78 -3.26
N PHE A 7 -14.38 20.99 -4.28
CA PHE A 7 -14.36 19.54 -4.23
C PHE A 7 -12.92 19.15 -3.91
N GLN A 8 -12.57 19.06 -2.63
CA GLN A 8 -11.37 18.39 -2.17
C GLN A 8 -11.55 16.92 -2.56
N ARG A 9 -11.16 16.58 -3.79
CA ARG A 9 -10.98 15.19 -4.20
C ARG A 9 -10.05 14.59 -3.15
N SER A 10 -10.58 13.73 -2.28
CA SER A 10 -9.76 12.92 -1.40
C SER A 10 -8.75 12.21 -2.29
N LYS A 11 -7.49 12.64 -2.25
CA LYS A 11 -6.46 12.08 -3.12
C LYS A 11 -6.26 10.64 -2.65
N ALA A 12 -6.83 9.69 -3.39
CA ALA A 12 -6.59 8.28 -3.15
C ALA A 12 -5.07 8.07 -3.03
N ARG A 13 -4.64 7.47 -1.93
CA ARG A 13 -3.22 7.23 -1.67
C ARG A 13 -2.70 6.25 -2.73
N ILE A 14 -1.60 6.63 -3.38
CA ILE A 14 -0.95 5.84 -4.43
C ILE A 14 0.31 5.19 -3.85
N TYR A 15 0.41 3.88 -4.04
CA TYR A 15 1.55 3.04 -3.71
C TYR A 15 2.35 2.71 -4.96
N TYR A 16 3.67 2.63 -4.81
CA TYR A 16 4.61 2.30 -5.87
C TYR A 16 5.37 1.06 -5.44
N LEU A 17 5.20 -0.04 -6.15
CA LEU A 17 6.01 -1.24 -6.00
C LEU A 17 7.29 -1.11 -6.81
N SER A 18 8.37 -1.70 -6.29
CA SER A 18 9.60 -1.84 -7.05
C SER A 18 9.33 -2.59 -8.36
N PRO A 19 9.92 -2.16 -9.50
CA PRO A 19 10.95 -1.12 -9.63
C PRO A 19 10.43 0.34 -9.79
N ALA A 20 9.11 0.57 -9.78
CA ALA A 20 8.56 1.91 -10.01
C ALA A 20 8.84 2.89 -8.87
N LYS A 21 9.00 2.39 -7.64
CA LYS A 21 9.36 3.20 -6.48
C LYS A 21 10.73 3.86 -6.68
N GLU A 22 11.71 3.09 -7.12
CA GLU A 22 13.07 3.53 -7.43
C GLU A 22 13.07 4.47 -8.63
N TRP A 23 12.37 4.10 -9.71
CA TRP A 23 12.25 4.95 -10.89
C TRP A 23 11.60 6.29 -10.58
N LYS A 24 10.62 6.33 -9.68
CA LYS A 24 10.00 7.59 -9.24
C LYS A 24 11.03 8.50 -8.56
N ALA A 25 11.87 7.95 -7.68
CA ALA A 25 12.89 8.71 -6.97
C ALA A 25 13.95 9.28 -7.92
N GLU A 26 14.24 8.56 -9.01
CA GLU A 26 15.19 8.96 -10.05
C GLU A 26 14.56 9.76 -11.21
N ASP A 27 13.30 10.17 -11.08
CA ASP A 27 12.54 10.90 -12.09
C ASP A 27 12.47 10.19 -13.47
N LYS A 28 12.39 8.85 -13.43
CA LYS A 28 12.25 7.95 -14.58
C LYS A 28 10.80 7.52 -14.79
N CYS A 29 10.53 6.94 -15.96
CA CYS A 29 9.22 6.36 -16.28
C CYS A 29 8.86 5.24 -15.29
N LEU A 30 7.69 5.33 -14.66
CA LEU A 30 7.21 4.36 -13.66
C LEU A 30 6.93 2.96 -14.20
N ASN A 31 6.87 2.78 -15.52
CA ASN A 31 6.60 1.47 -16.12
C ASN A 31 7.84 0.79 -16.71
N CYS A 32 8.74 1.55 -17.32
CA CYS A 32 9.87 0.97 -18.05
C CYS A 32 11.24 1.53 -17.63
N GLY A 33 11.30 2.41 -16.63
CA GLY A 33 12.56 3.00 -16.13
C GLY A 33 13.26 3.96 -17.10
N LYS A 34 12.65 4.29 -18.23
CA LYS A 34 13.22 5.20 -19.23
C LYS A 34 13.37 6.64 -18.68
N GLN A 35 14.52 7.26 -18.92
CA GLN A 35 14.81 8.64 -18.50
C GLN A 35 13.97 9.66 -19.27
N LYS A 36 13.66 10.81 -18.64
CA LYS A 36 12.83 11.87 -19.26
C LYS A 36 13.29 12.36 -20.62
N LYS A 37 14.61 12.39 -20.85
CA LYS A 37 15.21 12.79 -22.14
C LYS A 37 14.78 11.90 -23.31
N ASP A 38 14.42 10.64 -23.04
CA ASP A 38 14.10 9.65 -24.07
C ASP A 38 12.57 9.52 -24.30
N TRP A 39 11.77 10.41 -23.71
CA TRP A 39 10.30 10.35 -23.78
C TRP A 39 9.78 10.80 -25.13
N LEU A 40 8.57 10.33 -25.49
CA LEU A 40 7.91 10.74 -26.73
C LEU A 40 7.75 12.27 -26.76
N LYS A 41 8.04 12.90 -27.91
CA LYS A 41 7.90 14.35 -28.10
C LYS A 41 6.48 14.81 -27.78
N GLY A 42 6.35 15.94 -27.08
CA GLY A 42 5.07 16.48 -26.62
C GLY A 42 4.57 15.94 -25.27
N ARG A 43 5.31 15.01 -24.64
CA ARG A 43 4.98 14.57 -23.29
C ARG A 43 5.28 15.65 -22.26
N ARG A 44 4.32 15.97 -21.39
CA ARG A 44 4.51 17.00 -20.36
C ARG A 44 5.49 16.49 -19.29
N HIS A 45 6.39 17.37 -18.85
CA HIS A 45 7.50 17.04 -17.94
C HIS A 45 7.06 16.55 -16.56
N TYR A 46 5.81 16.80 -16.15
CA TYR A 46 5.25 16.35 -14.87
C TYR A 46 4.53 14.99 -14.95
N TRP A 47 4.46 14.37 -16.13
CA TRP A 47 3.85 13.04 -16.25
C TRP A 47 4.81 12.01 -15.67
N SER A 48 4.27 10.89 -15.23
CA SER A 48 5.07 9.84 -14.61
C SER A 48 5.48 8.73 -15.58
N CYS A 49 5.10 8.81 -16.85
CA CYS A 49 5.34 7.76 -17.84
C CYS A 49 5.67 8.35 -19.23
N CYS A 50 6.58 7.68 -19.94
CA CYS A 50 7.16 8.13 -21.22
C CYS A 50 6.23 8.02 -22.44
N SER A 51 5.15 7.24 -22.32
CA SER A 51 4.15 7.02 -23.38
C SER A 51 2.79 6.68 -22.78
N ILE A 52 1.74 6.72 -23.61
CA ILE A 52 0.38 6.28 -23.21
C ILE A 52 0.40 4.79 -22.85
N ILE A 53 1.06 3.96 -23.67
CA ILE A 53 1.25 2.52 -23.41
C ILE A 53 1.88 2.29 -22.02
N CYS A 54 2.91 3.06 -21.67
CA CYS A 54 3.53 2.96 -20.35
C CYS A 54 2.61 3.44 -19.23
N THR A 55 1.78 4.46 -19.45
CA THR A 55 0.77 4.88 -18.48
C THR A 55 -0.21 3.75 -18.21
N GLU A 56 -0.74 3.12 -19.25
CA GLU A 56 -1.68 2.00 -19.12
C GLU A 56 -1.04 0.78 -18.44
N GLN A 57 0.22 0.49 -18.75
CA GLN A 57 0.94 -0.64 -18.16
C GLN A 57 1.47 -0.36 -16.74
N SER A 58 1.56 0.91 -16.33
CA SER A 58 2.09 1.29 -15.00
C SER A 58 1.28 0.70 -13.84
N ILE A 59 0.04 0.26 -14.08
CA ILE A 59 -0.77 -0.53 -13.14
C ILE A 59 -0.10 -1.84 -12.70
N ARG A 60 1.01 -2.24 -13.33
CA ARG A 60 1.86 -3.35 -12.86
C ARG A 60 2.64 -3.01 -11.59
N TYR A 61 2.92 -1.73 -11.38
CA TYR A 61 3.77 -1.24 -10.31
C TYR A 61 3.14 -0.11 -9.48
N VAL A 62 2.00 0.45 -9.91
CA VAL A 62 1.34 1.58 -9.27
C VAL A 62 -0.08 1.18 -8.86
N PHE A 63 -0.40 1.32 -7.58
CA PHE A 63 -1.65 0.83 -6.98
C PHE A 63 -2.31 1.83 -6.07
N THR A 64 -3.62 1.73 -5.92
CA THR A 64 -4.33 2.30 -4.77
C THR A 64 -4.52 1.23 -3.69
N TRP A 65 -4.91 1.64 -2.49
CA TRP A 65 -5.27 0.70 -1.42
C TRP A 65 -6.38 -0.26 -1.87
N ASP A 66 -7.39 0.25 -2.57
CA ASP A 66 -8.51 -0.58 -3.05
C ASP A 66 -8.04 -1.68 -4.00
N THR A 67 -7.09 -1.37 -4.89
CA THR A 67 -6.50 -2.37 -5.79
C THR A 67 -5.67 -3.41 -5.02
N LEU A 68 -4.86 -2.99 -4.05
CA LEU A 68 -4.08 -3.92 -3.21
C LEU A 68 -5.00 -4.83 -2.37
N ARG A 69 -6.04 -4.23 -1.77
CA ARG A 69 -7.07 -4.93 -0.99
C ARG A 69 -7.78 -5.99 -1.83
N GLU A 70 -8.21 -5.63 -3.04
CA GLU A 70 -8.89 -6.57 -3.94
C GLU A 70 -7.95 -7.73 -4.34
N ARG A 71 -6.68 -7.43 -4.66
CA ARG A 71 -5.69 -8.46 -4.97
C ARG A 71 -5.43 -9.40 -3.80
N CYS A 72 -5.36 -8.87 -2.58
CA CYS A 72 -5.24 -9.68 -1.35
C CYS A 72 -6.42 -10.64 -1.23
N PHE A 73 -7.67 -10.14 -1.38
CA PHE A 73 -8.86 -10.98 -1.31
C PHE A 73 -8.89 -12.05 -2.39
N ARG A 74 -8.51 -11.69 -3.62
CA ARG A 74 -8.47 -12.63 -4.74
C ARG A 74 -7.43 -13.73 -4.52
N ARG A 75 -6.23 -13.37 -4.03
CA ARG A 75 -5.16 -14.32 -3.67
C ARG A 75 -5.65 -15.31 -2.61
N ASP A 76 -6.37 -14.81 -1.61
CA ASP A 76 -6.85 -15.61 -0.48
C ASP A 76 -8.22 -16.27 -0.76
N ASN A 77 -8.65 -16.33 -2.03
CA ASN A 77 -9.92 -16.93 -2.47
C ASN A 77 -11.18 -16.37 -1.78
N PHE A 78 -11.13 -15.11 -1.35
CA PHE A 78 -12.16 -14.45 -0.55
C PHE A 78 -12.48 -15.23 0.73
N CYS A 79 -11.45 -15.82 1.35
CA CYS A 79 -11.52 -16.57 2.59
C CYS A 79 -10.63 -15.91 3.66
N CYS A 80 -11.06 -16.00 4.92
CA CYS A 80 -10.18 -15.68 6.03
C CYS A 80 -9.01 -16.69 6.05
N VAL A 81 -7.77 -16.21 6.03
CA VAL A 81 -6.59 -17.10 6.02
C VAL A 81 -6.36 -17.80 7.36
N ILE A 82 -6.94 -17.28 8.46
CA ILE A 82 -6.78 -17.84 9.80
C ILE A 82 -7.79 -18.95 10.09
N CYS A 83 -9.07 -18.74 9.75
CA CYS A 83 -10.14 -19.69 10.10
C CYS A 83 -10.84 -20.33 8.90
N GLY A 84 -10.50 -19.95 7.67
CA GLY A 84 -11.05 -20.53 6.44
C GLY A 84 -12.46 -20.07 6.07
N ILE A 85 -13.13 -19.21 6.87
CA ILE A 85 -14.50 -18.77 6.54
C ILE A 85 -14.54 -17.99 5.22
N LYS A 86 -15.47 -18.39 4.34
CA LYS A 86 -15.66 -17.82 3.00
C LYS A 86 -16.91 -16.94 2.91
N GLY A 87 -16.88 -15.92 2.05
CA GLY A 87 -18.10 -15.20 1.65
C GLY A 87 -18.77 -14.36 2.74
N VAL A 88 -18.06 -14.06 3.83
CA VAL A 88 -18.55 -13.11 4.85
C VAL A 88 -18.59 -11.70 4.26
N LYS A 89 -19.69 -10.96 4.52
CA LYS A 89 -19.93 -9.61 3.98
C LYS A 89 -18.84 -8.58 4.32
N SER A 90 -18.03 -8.83 5.34
CA SER A 90 -17.06 -7.89 5.90
C SER A 90 -15.66 -8.48 6.04
N LEU A 91 -15.10 -9.00 4.94
CA LEU A 91 -13.66 -9.29 4.87
C LEU A 91 -12.84 -8.00 4.97
N ILE A 92 -11.72 -8.10 5.69
CA ILE A 92 -10.78 -7.03 5.96
C ILE A 92 -9.43 -7.47 5.41
N ALA A 93 -8.79 -6.60 4.63
CA ALA A 93 -7.37 -6.77 4.29
C ALA A 93 -6.58 -6.05 5.39
N ASP A 94 -5.76 -6.81 6.11
CA ASP A 94 -4.96 -6.31 7.23
C ASP A 94 -3.50 -6.67 7.01
N HIS A 95 -2.59 -5.87 7.55
CA HIS A 95 -1.16 -6.12 7.40
C HIS A 95 -0.72 -7.26 8.33
N ILE A 96 0.02 -8.27 7.85
CA ILE A 96 0.56 -9.39 8.65
C ILE A 96 1.43 -8.85 9.79
N LEU A 97 2.45 -8.07 9.44
CA LEU A 97 3.18 -7.21 10.35
C LEU A 97 2.57 -5.80 10.28
N ALA A 98 2.03 -5.30 11.40
CA ALA A 98 1.46 -3.96 11.45
C ALA A 98 2.48 -2.88 11.03
N ILE A 99 2.04 -1.84 10.33
CA ILE A 99 2.90 -0.73 9.87
C ILE A 99 3.68 -0.09 11.04
N ALA A 100 3.01 0.13 12.18
CA ALA A 100 3.66 0.67 13.38
C ALA A 100 4.78 -0.23 13.94
N LEU A 101 4.74 -1.52 13.62
CA LEU A 101 5.76 -2.50 14.00
C LEU A 101 6.86 -2.64 12.95
N GLY A 102 6.76 -1.96 11.79
CA GLY A 102 7.75 -2.01 10.72
C GLY A 102 7.29 -2.75 9.46
N GLY A 103 6.01 -3.14 9.39
CA GLY A 103 5.46 -3.75 8.19
C GLY A 103 5.46 -2.82 6.98
N ILE A 104 5.85 -3.36 5.83
CA ILE A 104 5.78 -2.64 4.56
C ILE A 104 4.31 -2.48 4.16
N GLU A 105 3.88 -1.25 3.96
CA GLU A 105 2.47 -0.92 3.76
C GLU A 105 1.95 -1.38 2.39
N GLU A 106 2.78 -1.23 1.36
CA GLU A 106 2.48 -1.56 -0.02
C GLU A 106 2.73 -3.03 -0.39
N ASP A 107 3.38 -3.82 0.46
CA ASP A 107 3.74 -5.19 0.13
C ASP A 107 2.53 -6.11 0.23
N ILE A 108 2.14 -6.71 -0.90
CA ILE A 108 1.04 -7.66 -0.95
C ILE A 108 1.31 -8.92 -0.12
N ASN A 109 2.58 -9.31 0.06
CA ASN A 109 2.94 -10.44 0.91
C ASN A 109 2.78 -10.10 2.40
N ASN A 110 2.83 -8.82 2.75
CA ASN A 110 2.50 -8.33 4.08
C ASN A 110 0.99 -8.07 4.25
N LEU A 111 0.13 -8.41 3.29
CA LEU A 111 -1.33 -8.34 3.47
C LEU A 111 -1.92 -9.73 3.69
N GLN A 112 -2.98 -9.81 4.47
CA GLN A 112 -3.79 -11.01 4.69
C GLN A 112 -5.29 -10.69 4.76
N THR A 113 -6.10 -11.62 4.28
CA THR A 113 -7.56 -11.54 4.35
C THR A 113 -8.05 -12.11 5.67
N LEU A 114 -8.74 -11.29 6.47
CA LEU A 114 -9.30 -11.67 7.77
C LEU A 114 -10.81 -11.44 7.82
N CYS A 115 -11.52 -12.32 8.53
CA CYS A 115 -12.88 -12.02 8.97
C CYS A 115 -12.86 -11.07 10.18
N GLY A 116 -14.00 -10.45 10.48
CA GLY A 116 -14.09 -9.47 11.56
C GLY A 116 -13.66 -9.99 12.94
N SER A 117 -13.90 -11.27 13.26
CA SER A 117 -13.47 -11.86 14.55
C SER A 117 -11.95 -12.07 14.61
N CYS A 118 -11.36 -12.66 13.57
CA CYS A 118 -9.90 -12.86 13.49
C CYS A 118 -9.14 -11.52 13.49
N ASN A 119 -9.66 -10.53 12.77
CA ASN A 119 -9.08 -9.18 12.73
C ASN A 119 -9.08 -8.52 14.13
N LYS A 120 -10.16 -8.67 14.91
CA LYS A 120 -10.23 -8.14 16.28
C LYS A 120 -9.18 -8.77 17.20
N ILE A 121 -9.00 -10.10 17.10
CA ILE A 121 -7.99 -10.83 17.88
C ILE A 121 -6.59 -10.32 17.53
N LYS A 122 -6.27 -10.22 16.24
CA LYS A 122 -4.99 -9.68 15.77
C LYS A 122 -4.77 -8.25 16.22
N THR A 123 -5.77 -7.38 16.05
CA THR A 123 -5.68 -5.95 16.46
C THR A 123 -5.30 -5.83 17.94
N LYS A 124 -5.93 -6.63 18.81
CA LYS A 124 -5.60 -6.65 20.25
C LYS A 124 -4.15 -7.06 20.50
N ALA A 125 -3.67 -8.10 19.81
CA ALA A 125 -2.29 -8.57 19.92
C ALA A 125 -1.28 -7.52 19.42
N ASP A 126 -1.55 -6.89 18.28
CA ASP A 126 -0.69 -5.85 17.72
C ASP A 126 -0.67 -4.59 18.59
N MET A 127 -1.80 -4.17 19.15
CA MET A 127 -1.85 -3.04 20.08
C MET A 127 -0.95 -3.24 21.29
N ALA A 128 -0.89 -4.46 21.85
CA ALA A 128 0.00 -4.77 22.95
C ALA A 128 1.48 -4.61 22.54
N LYS A 129 1.87 -5.18 21.40
CA LYS A 129 3.24 -5.06 20.84
C LYS A 129 3.60 -3.60 20.51
N ILE A 130 2.67 -2.83 19.95
CA ILE A 130 2.87 -1.42 19.63
C ILE A 130 3.06 -0.60 20.91
N ALA A 131 2.27 -0.87 21.95
CA ALA A 131 2.41 -0.20 23.24
C ALA A 131 3.77 -0.50 23.88
N GLU A 132 4.23 -1.75 23.81
CA GLU A 132 5.56 -2.15 24.27
C GLU A 132 6.68 -1.44 23.48
N LYS A 133 6.63 -1.48 22.14
CA LYS A 133 7.58 -0.76 21.27
C LYS A 133 7.63 0.73 21.63
N ARG A 134 6.47 1.36 21.88
CA ARG A 134 6.40 2.77 22.29
C ARG A 134 7.05 3.04 23.65
N LYS A 135 6.96 2.11 24.61
CA LYS A 135 7.65 2.23 25.91
C LYS A 135 9.16 2.17 25.75
N ILE A 136 9.65 1.23 24.94
CA ILE A 136 11.09 1.06 24.65
C ILE A 136 11.65 2.34 24.04
N VAL A 137 11.00 2.87 22.99
CA VAL A 137 11.41 4.12 22.34
C VAL A 137 11.38 5.30 23.33
N LYS A 138 10.36 5.39 24.19
CA LYS A 138 10.27 6.44 25.21
C LYS A 138 11.40 6.37 26.24
N ASN A 139 11.89 5.18 26.54
CA ASN A 139 12.96 4.96 27.52
C ASN A 139 14.37 5.15 26.92
N GLY A 140 14.49 5.63 25.69
CA GLY A 140 15.78 5.94 25.05
C GLY A 140 16.56 4.72 24.55
N ALA A 141 15.96 3.53 24.56
CA ALA A 141 16.56 2.33 23.99
C ALA A 141 16.56 2.40 22.46
N ASN A 142 17.64 1.89 21.84
CA ASN A 142 17.80 1.94 20.40
C ASN A 142 16.81 0.97 19.72
N LEU A 143 16.11 1.45 18.69
CA LEU A 143 15.14 0.65 17.93
C LEU A 143 15.77 -0.54 17.20
N PHE A 144 17.10 -0.55 17.02
CA PHE A 144 17.85 -1.66 16.44
C PHE A 144 18.05 -2.85 17.39
N ASP A 145 17.72 -2.72 18.67
CA ASP A 145 17.86 -3.79 19.68
C ASP A 145 16.61 -4.70 19.79
N TYR A 146 15.59 -4.51 18.93
CA TYR A 146 14.36 -5.29 18.95
C TYR A 146 14.27 -6.21 17.72
N PRO A 147 14.04 -7.53 17.90
CA PRO A 147 14.02 -8.50 16.81
C PRO A 147 12.84 -8.33 15.84
#